data_AF-A0A5J4X2Y7-F1
#
_entry.id   AF-A0A5J4X2Y7-F1
#
_cell.length_a   1.000
_cell.length_b   1.000
_cell.length_c   1.000
_cell.angle_alpha   90.00
_cell.angle_beta   90.00
_cell.angle_gamma   90.00
#
_symmetry.space_group_name_H-M   'P 1'
#
loop_
_entity.id
_entity.type
_entity.pdbx_description
1 polymer ?
#
loop_
_entity_poly.entity_id
_entity_poly.type
_entity_poly.pdbx_seq_one_letter_code
_entity_poly.pdbx_strand_id
1 'polypeptide(L)'
;MPSTFQHPQFEIISNFGGIDKLYSVFKRTDVNKKVKDKTTICIGKLYRSKELQGEMKTEIISHLKTLVNSSDSNTKDSSISTLKGLAQNPENKIEIEKGEFIVPT
;
A
#
# COMPACT_ATOMS: atom_id res chain seq x y z
N MET A 1 6.64 -16.54 -9.93
CA MET A 1 5.25 -16.28 -9.49
C MET A 1 5.27 -15.38 -8.28
N PRO A 2 4.57 -14.23 -8.25
CA PRO A 2 4.45 -13.48 -7.00
C PRO A 2 3.64 -14.32 -6.00
N SER A 3 4.20 -14.55 -4.81
CA SER A 3 3.51 -15.20 -3.69
C SER A 3 2.07 -14.68 -3.53
N THR A 4 1.11 -15.59 -3.36
CA THR A 4 -0.29 -15.32 -3.04
C THR A 4 -0.58 -15.37 -1.54
N PHE A 5 0.45 -15.63 -0.75
CA PHE A 5 0.35 -15.67 0.70
C PHE A 5 0.45 -14.28 1.30
N GLN A 6 -0.30 -14.10 2.39
CA GLN A 6 -0.23 -12.92 3.24
C GLN A 6 1.21 -12.66 3.72
N HIS A 7 1.54 -11.39 3.96
CA HIS A 7 2.89 -11.03 4.41
C HIS A 7 3.22 -11.71 5.76
N PRO A 8 4.40 -12.33 5.91
CA PRO A 8 4.76 -13.10 7.12
C PRO A 8 4.64 -12.33 8.44
N GLN A 9 4.80 -11.00 8.38
CA GLN A 9 4.79 -10.13 9.56
C GLN A 9 3.42 -9.49 9.84
N PHE A 10 2.39 -9.77 9.02
CA PHE A 10 1.08 -9.12 9.19
C PHE A 10 0.51 -9.38 10.58
N GLU A 11 0.45 -10.64 11.02
CA GLU A 11 -0.18 -11.01 12.29
C GLU A 11 0.56 -10.41 13.49
N ILE A 12 1.90 -10.50 13.48
CA ILE A 12 2.74 -9.91 14.53
C ILE A 12 2.47 -8.40 14.63
N ILE A 13 2.56 -7.67 13.52
CA ILE A 13 2.39 -6.21 13.53
C ILE A 13 0.95 -5.82 13.89
N SER A 14 -0.04 -6.56 13.41
CA SER A 14 -1.45 -6.36 13.76
C SER A 14 -1.68 -6.54 15.27
N ASN A 15 -1.11 -7.58 15.89
CA ASN A 15 -1.29 -7.88 17.31
C ASN A 15 -0.74 -6.79 18.24
N PHE A 16 0.23 -6.00 17.78
CA PHE A 16 0.77 -4.85 18.54
C PHE A 16 0.10 -3.50 18.19
N GLY A 17 -1.01 -3.53 17.45
CA GLY A 17 -1.68 -2.32 16.94
C GLY A 17 -0.79 -1.51 15.98
N GLY A 18 0.19 -2.15 15.35
CA GLY A 18 1.18 -1.50 14.51
C GLY A 18 0.57 -0.94 13.22
N ILE A 19 -0.45 -1.60 12.68
CA ILE A 19 -1.17 -1.14 11.48
C ILE A 19 -1.86 0.20 11.76
N ASP A 20 -2.57 0.32 12.89
CA ASP A 20 -3.28 1.55 13.27
C ASP A 20 -2.30 2.70 13.52
N LYS A 21 -1.14 2.41 14.13
CA LYS A 21 -0.07 3.38 14.32
C LYS A 21 0.51 3.86 12.99
N LEU A 22 0.77 2.95 12.05
CA LEU A 22 1.22 3.31 10.71
C LEU A 22 0.18 4.17 9.99
N TYR A 23 -1.09 3.79 10.05
CA TYR A 23 -2.15 4.58 9.43
C TYR A 23 -2.29 5.97 10.07
N SER A 24 -2.17 6.06 11.40
CA SER A 24 -2.13 7.34 12.10
C SER A 24 -0.97 8.22 11.64
N VAL A 25 0.22 7.65 11.40
CA VAL A 25 1.36 8.37 10.82
C VAL A 25 1.06 8.85 9.39
N PHE A 26 0.35 8.06 8.59
CA PHE A 26 -0.05 8.46 7.24
C PHE A 26 -1.03 9.65 7.23
N LYS A 27 -1.97 9.70 8.18
CA LYS A 27 -2.98 10.77 8.29
C LYS A 27 -2.43 12.10 8.78
N ARG A 28 -1.26 12.10 9.43
CA ARG A 28 -0.60 13.31 9.91
C ARG A 28 -0.18 14.23 8.76
N THR A 29 -0.27 15.54 9.01
CA THR A 29 0.12 16.60 8.06
C THR A 29 1.53 17.15 8.33
N ASP A 30 2.08 16.89 9.52
CA ASP A 30 3.39 17.36 9.99
C ASP A 30 4.54 16.37 9.67
N VAL A 31 4.24 15.24 9.04
CA VAL A 31 5.25 14.24 8.66
C VAL A 31 5.87 14.54 7.30
N ASN A 32 7.18 14.30 7.17
CA ASN A 32 7.85 14.51 5.90
C ASN A 32 7.35 13.53 4.82
N LYS A 33 7.45 13.94 3.56
CA LYS A 33 7.01 13.15 2.41
C LYS A 33 7.59 11.74 2.39
N LYS A 34 8.89 11.59 2.68
CA LYS A 34 9.58 10.29 2.66
C LYS A 34 9.02 9.33 3.70
N VAL A 35 8.70 9.81 4.91
CA VAL A 35 8.07 9.03 5.98
C VAL A 35 6.67 8.61 5.54
N LYS A 36 5.89 9.52 4.97
CA LYS A 36 4.55 9.22 4.46
C LYS A 36 4.60 8.16 3.37
N ASP A 37 5.47 8.31 2.37
CA ASP A 37 5.65 7.36 1.27
C ASP A 37 6.06 5.96 1.77
N LYS A 38 7.05 5.89 2.68
CA LYS A 38 7.49 4.61 3.25
C LYS A 38 6.41 3.97 4.12
N THR A 39 5.64 4.77 4.85
CA THR A 39 4.50 4.29 5.65
C THR A 39 3.42 3.70 4.76
N THR A 40 3.04 4.39 3.68
CA THR A 40 2.07 3.88 2.69
C THR A 40 2.53 2.56 2.08
N ILE A 41 3.79 2.48 1.64
CA ILE A 41 4.37 1.25 1.08
C ILE A 41 4.36 0.12 2.11
N CYS A 42 4.70 0.42 3.38
CA CYS A 42 4.69 -0.56 4.46
C CYS A 42 3.29 -1.14 4.68
N ILE A 43 2.27 -0.29 4.82
CA ILE A 43 0.87 -0.71 4.96
C ILE A 43 0.46 -1.58 3.78
N GLY A 44 0.69 -1.13 2.55
CA GLY A 44 0.32 -1.90 1.35
C GLY A 44 1.01 -3.26 1.28
N LYS A 45 2.29 -3.36 1.68
CA LYS A 45 3.02 -4.64 1.73
C LYS A 45 2.45 -5.60 2.77
N LEU A 46 2.04 -5.10 3.93
CA LEU A 46 1.39 -5.91 4.95
C LEU A 46 0.08 -6.50 4.43
N TYR A 47 -0.72 -5.70 3.74
CA TYR A 47 -2.00 -6.09 3.15
C TYR A 47 -1.89 -6.85 1.82
N ARG A 48 -0.70 -7.36 1.47
CA ARG A 48 -0.55 -8.23 0.29
C ARG A 48 -1.59 -9.36 0.33
N SER A 49 -2.31 -9.53 -0.78
CA SER A 49 -3.37 -10.55 -0.95
C SER A 49 -4.55 -10.44 0.03
N LYS A 50 -4.59 -9.40 0.87
CA LYS A 50 -5.65 -9.16 1.85
C LYS A 50 -6.36 -7.85 1.54
N GLU A 51 -7.67 -7.84 1.70
CA GLU A 51 -8.47 -6.64 1.50
C GLU A 51 -8.09 -5.53 2.49
N LEU A 52 -7.79 -4.33 1.98
CA LEU A 52 -7.79 -3.10 2.78
C LEU A 52 -9.23 -2.69 3.04
N GLN A 53 -9.57 -2.09 4.19
CA GLN A 53 -10.97 -1.77 4.52
C GLN A 53 -11.19 -0.28 4.75
N GLY A 54 -12.43 0.18 4.53
CA GLY A 54 -12.85 1.56 4.77
C GLY A 54 -12.03 2.61 4.04
N GLU A 55 -11.82 3.76 4.69
CA GLU A 55 -11.01 4.87 4.16
C GLU A 55 -9.56 4.47 3.87
N MET A 56 -9.01 3.51 4.61
CA MET A 56 -7.62 3.07 4.39
C MET A 56 -7.44 2.48 2.99
N LYS A 57 -8.45 1.78 2.45
CA LYS A 57 -8.40 1.23 1.08
C LYS A 57 -8.19 2.35 0.07
N THR A 58 -9.07 3.35 0.06
CA THR A 58 -9.06 4.42 -0.93
C THR A 58 -7.82 5.30 -0.77
N GLU A 59 -7.45 5.66 0.46
CA GLU A 59 -6.35 6.60 0.71
C GLU A 59 -4.97 5.98 0.43
N ILE A 60 -4.74 4.74 0.85
CA ILE A 60 -3.45 4.06 0.62
C ILE A 60 -3.27 3.74 -0.86
N ILE A 61 -4.31 3.24 -1.54
CA ILE A 61 -4.24 2.94 -2.98
C ILE A 61 -4.02 4.23 -3.78
N SER A 62 -4.74 5.30 -3.46
CA SER A 62 -4.57 6.61 -4.11
C SER A 62 -3.13 7.12 -3.96
N HIS A 63 -2.58 7.10 -2.74
CA HIS A 63 -1.20 7.54 -2.52
C HIS A 63 -0.19 6.66 -3.28
N LEU A 64 -0.36 5.34 -3.27
CA LEU A 64 0.49 4.42 -4.04
C LEU A 64 0.48 4.71 -5.54
N LYS A 65 -0.69 5.03 -6.14
CA LYS A 65 -0.80 5.41 -7.55
C LYS A 65 0.09 6.62 -7.87
N THR A 66 0.18 7.61 -6.99
CA THR A 66 1.06 8.77 -7.19
C THR A 66 2.55 8.41 -7.18
N LEU A 67 2.93 7.41 -6.37
CA LEU A 67 4.33 7.00 -6.21
C LEU A 67 4.91 6.23 -7.40
N VAL A 68 4.05 5.72 -8.28
CA VAL A 68 4.47 5.07 -9.53
C VAL A 68 5.23 6.03 -10.46
N ASN A 69 5.00 7.34 -10.32
CA ASN A 69 5.72 8.38 -11.07
C ASN A 69 6.84 9.04 -10.25
N SER A 70 7.26 8.44 -9.14
CA SER A 70 8.34 8.98 -8.32
C SER A 70 9.67 9.03 -9.09
N SER A 71 10.44 10.11 -8.88
CA SER A 71 11.82 10.22 -9.36
C SER A 71 12.79 9.35 -8.57
N ASP A 72 12.41 8.90 -7.36
CA ASP A 72 13.18 7.92 -6.60
C ASP A 72 12.81 6.51 -7.08
N SER A 73 13.71 5.88 -7.85
CA SER A 73 13.48 4.56 -8.46
C SER A 73 13.06 3.51 -7.42
N ASN A 74 13.67 3.51 -6.23
CA ASN A 74 13.31 2.56 -5.19
C ASN A 74 11.86 2.72 -4.71
N THR A 75 11.38 3.96 -4.58
CA THR A 75 9.99 4.28 -4.20
C THR A 75 9.04 3.93 -5.33
N LYS A 76 9.38 4.25 -6.58
CA LYS A 76 8.64 3.84 -7.77
C LYS A 76 8.47 2.32 -7.83
N ASP A 77 9.57 1.57 -7.83
CA ASP A 77 9.54 0.10 -7.97
C ASP A 77 8.82 -0.56 -6.80
N SER A 78 9.04 -0.04 -5.58
CA SER A 78 8.32 -0.51 -4.40
C SER A 78 6.82 -0.27 -4.50
N SER A 79 6.38 0.88 -5.03
CA SER A 79 4.97 1.21 -5.19
C SER A 79 4.29 0.31 -6.21
N ILE A 80 4.94 0.06 -7.35
CA ILE A 80 4.47 -0.85 -8.40
C ILE A 80 4.34 -2.27 -7.84
N SER A 81 5.38 -2.77 -7.17
CA SER A 81 5.37 -4.09 -6.54
C SER A 81 4.25 -4.23 -5.49
N THR A 82 4.03 -3.16 -4.71
CA THR A 82 2.99 -3.12 -3.69
C THR A 82 1.59 -3.14 -4.29
N LEU A 83 1.33 -2.35 -5.33
CA LEU A 83 0.06 -2.36 -6.07
C LEU A 83 -0.21 -3.74 -6.69
N LYS A 84 0.80 -4.38 -7.30
CA LYS A 84 0.69 -5.76 -7.82
C LYS A 84 0.36 -6.76 -6.71
N GLY A 85 0.91 -6.59 -5.51
CA GLY A 85 0.60 -7.44 -4.35
C GLY A 85 -0.80 -7.23 -3.78
N LEU A 86 -1.28 -5.99 -3.75
CA LEU A 86 -2.63 -5.64 -3.30
C LEU A 86 -3.69 -6.14 -4.29
N ALA A 87 -3.43 -6.03 -5.60
CA ALA A 87 -4.34 -6.46 -6.68
C ALA A 87 -4.58 -7.98 -6.73
N GLN A 88 -3.88 -8.76 -5.90
CA GLN A 88 -4.20 -10.18 -5.72
C GLN A 88 -5.50 -10.40 -4.94
N ASN A 89 -5.94 -9.40 -4.17
CA ASN A 89 -7.27 -9.38 -3.60
C ASN A 89 -8.24 -8.67 -4.59
N PRO A 90 -9.41 -9.27 -4.92
CA PRO A 90 -10.35 -8.70 -5.90
C PRO A 90 -10.85 -7.29 -5.57
N GLU A 91 -11.17 -7.03 -4.31
CA GLU A 91 -11.71 -5.73 -3.88
C GLU A 91 -10.67 -4.61 -3.97
N ASN A 92 -9.42 -4.91 -3.62
CA ASN A 92 -8.31 -3.98 -3.83
C ASN A 92 -8.06 -3.76 -5.33
N LYS A 93 -8.16 -4.81 -6.16
CA LYS A 93 -7.96 -4.72 -7.61
C LYS A 93 -8.96 -3.75 -8.25
N ILE A 94 -10.24 -3.85 -7.88
CA ILE A 94 -11.31 -2.95 -8.35
C ILE A 94 -10.95 -1.49 -8.04
N GLU A 95 -10.52 -1.18 -6.81
CA GLU A 95 -10.15 0.18 -6.44
C GLU A 95 -8.86 0.66 -7.14
N ILE A 96 -7.91 -0.25 -7.38
CA ILE A 96 -6.69 0.06 -8.15
C ILE A 96 -7.03 0.41 -9.61
N GLU A 97 -7.91 -0.32 -10.26
CA GLU A 97 -8.24 -0.11 -11.68
C GLU A 97 -9.20 1.08 -11.90
N LYS A 98 -9.81 1.60 -10.82
CA LYS A 98 -10.66 2.78 -10.86
C LYS A 98 -9.93 3.99 -11.46
N GLY A 99 -10.63 4.69 -12.36
CA GLY A 99 -10.09 5.83 -13.11
C GLY A 99 -9.13 5.43 -14.23
N GLU A 100 -9.32 4.25 -14.83
CA GLU A 100 -8.52 3.71 -15.94
C GLU A 100 -7.03 3.56 -15.61
N PHE A 101 -6.70 3.44 -14.32
CA PHE A 101 -5.33 3.33 -13.88
C PHE A 101 -4.77 1.95 -14.19
N ILE A 102 -3.67 1.91 -14.94
CA ILE A 102 -2.93 0.69 -15.27
C ILE A 102 -1.64 0.67 -14.46
N VAL A 103 -1.45 -0.37 -13.64
CA VAL A 103 -0.19 -0.58 -12.90
C VAL A 103 0.93 -0.86 -13.92
N PRO A 104 2.02 -0.07 -13.95
CA PRO A 104 3.09 -0.32 -14.91
C PRO A 104 3.76 -1.68 -14.73
N THR A 105 4.21 -2.22 -15.86
CA THR A 105 4.95 -3.47 -15.93
C THR A 105 6.33 -3.36 -15.33
#